data_AF-A0A8G1H6U3-F1
#
_entry.id   AF-A0A8G1H6U3-F1
#
_cell.length_a   1.000
_cell.length_b   1.000
_cell.length_c   1.000
_cell.angle_alpha   90.00
_cell.angle_beta   90.00
_cell.angle_gamma   90.00
#
_symmetry.space_group_name_H-M   'P 1'
#
loop_
_entity.id
_entity.type
_entity.pdbx_description
1 polymer ?
#
loop_
_entity_poly.entity_id
_entity_poly.type
_entity_poly.pdbx_seq_one_letter_code
_entity_poly.pdbx_strand_id
1 'polypeptide(L)'
;MSSDDIETKAEEDMTTEIDEGIPTEEDGEMDVETQHSMEAEKDVANYLERRQPWFVIVASFITLGIYFLYWFYKVNSQMKAANGDESSPGLRTIGLFVPILNIVILWWTARSIGRVIDERDELAMFLAVFVFLPAFLGVVQGDINAVIDGRKK
;
A
#
# COMPACT_ATOMS: atom_id res chain seq x y z
N MET A 1 -28.86 -30.22 40.06
CA MET A 1 -28.43 -29.81 38.71
C MET A 1 -27.47 -30.89 38.26
N SER A 2 -27.92 -31.75 37.34
CA SER A 2 -27.12 -32.86 36.83
C SER A 2 -26.06 -32.28 35.89
N SER A 3 -24.87 -32.89 35.84
CA SER A 3 -23.82 -32.49 34.88
C SER A 3 -24.30 -32.57 33.42
N ASP A 4 -25.29 -33.41 33.16
CA ASP A 4 -25.87 -33.62 31.83
C ASP A 4 -26.68 -32.41 31.31
N ASP A 5 -27.21 -31.57 32.21
CA ASP A 5 -28.02 -30.39 31.85
C ASP A 5 -27.16 -29.20 31.37
N ILE A 6 -25.86 -29.21 31.68
CA ILE A 6 -24.92 -28.15 31.27
C ILE A 6 -24.33 -28.46 29.90
N GLU A 7 -24.13 -29.73 29.56
CA GLU A 7 -23.62 -30.17 28.25
C GLU A 7 -24.66 -29.96 27.14
N THR A 8 -25.94 -30.25 27.39
CA THR A 8 -27.02 -30.05 26.39
C THR A 8 -27.21 -28.58 26.04
N LYS A 9 -26.97 -27.67 26.99
CA LYS A 9 -27.11 -26.23 26.77
C LYS A 9 -25.87 -25.60 26.12
N ALA A 10 -24.71 -26.27 26.19
CA ALA A 10 -23.49 -25.84 25.52
C ALA A 10 -23.46 -26.28 24.05
N GLU A 11 -24.12 -27.38 23.69
CA GLU A 11 -24.27 -27.80 22.27
C GLU A 11 -25.31 -26.97 21.51
N GLU A 12 -26.40 -26.53 22.15
CA GLU A 12 -27.42 -25.72 21.47
C GLU A 12 -26.90 -24.32 21.09
N ASP A 13 -26.12 -23.68 21.97
CA ASP A 13 -25.55 -22.34 21.77
C ASP A 13 -24.40 -22.32 20.73
N MET A 14 -23.74 -23.46 20.51
CA MET A 14 -22.65 -23.59 19.53
C MET A 14 -23.17 -23.84 18.10
N THR A 15 -24.44 -24.24 17.94
CA THR A 15 -25.05 -24.49 16.63
C THR A 15 -25.75 -23.28 16.03
N THR A 16 -25.98 -22.22 16.81
CA THR A 16 -26.72 -21.02 16.38
C THR A 16 -25.85 -19.88 15.83
N GLU A 17 -24.53 -19.98 15.87
CA GLU A 17 -23.62 -18.97 15.26
C GLU A 17 -22.90 -19.46 13.98
N ILE A 18 -23.24 -20.65 13.47
CA ILE A 18 -22.71 -21.17 12.20
C ILE A 18 -23.71 -20.99 11.05
N ASP A 19 -24.54 -19.95 11.14
CA ASP A 19 -25.46 -19.48 10.08
C ASP A 19 -24.99 -18.14 9.50
N GLU A 20 -23.68 -18.02 9.25
CA GLU A 20 -23.16 -17.07 8.27
C GLU A 20 -22.53 -17.84 7.12
N GLY A 21 -23.41 -18.31 6.22
CA GLY A 21 -23.13 -18.48 4.79
C GLY A 21 -21.81 -19.14 4.40
N ILE A 22 -21.59 -20.40 4.80
CA ILE A 22 -20.68 -21.27 4.05
C ILE A 22 -21.41 -21.58 2.73
N PRO A 23 -20.91 -21.13 1.56
CA PRO A 23 -21.50 -21.50 0.29
C PRO A 23 -21.41 -23.01 0.17
N THR A 24 -22.57 -23.64 -0.03
CA THR A 24 -22.69 -25.05 -0.35
C THR A 24 -21.79 -25.39 -1.53
N GLU A 25 -21.13 -26.54 -1.45
CA GLU A 25 -20.45 -27.19 -2.57
C GLU A 25 -21.44 -27.39 -3.74
N GLU A 26 -21.63 -26.36 -4.57
CA GLU A 26 -22.03 -26.52 -5.96
C GLU A 26 -20.77 -27.00 -6.72
N ASP A 27 -20.96 -28.10 -7.43
CA ASP A 27 -20.16 -28.64 -8.53
C ASP A 27 -18.84 -27.90 -8.90
N GLY A 28 -17.78 -28.69 -9.11
CA GLY A 28 -16.46 -28.22 -9.55
C GLY A 28 -16.39 -27.60 -10.95
N GLU A 29 -17.43 -26.90 -11.39
CA GLU A 29 -17.46 -26.01 -12.53
C GLU A 29 -17.28 -24.58 -12.02
N MET A 30 -16.00 -24.18 -11.88
CA MET A 30 -15.63 -22.79 -11.63
C MET A 30 -16.33 -21.92 -12.68
N ASP A 31 -17.27 -21.08 -12.23
CA ASP A 31 -18.12 -20.31 -13.13
C ASP A 31 -17.27 -19.42 -14.07
N VAL A 32 -17.83 -19.11 -15.24
CA VAL A 32 -17.13 -18.36 -16.29
C VAL A 32 -16.71 -16.97 -15.80
N GLU A 33 -17.46 -16.39 -14.85
CA GLU A 33 -17.15 -15.10 -14.23
C GLU A 33 -15.91 -15.18 -13.32
N THR A 34 -15.78 -16.24 -12.52
CA THR A 34 -14.60 -16.50 -11.70
C THR A 34 -13.40 -16.83 -12.60
N GLN A 35 -13.57 -17.60 -13.67
CA GLN A 35 -12.48 -17.86 -14.62
C GLN A 35 -11.97 -16.57 -15.27
N HIS A 36 -12.88 -15.71 -15.76
CA HIS A 36 -12.53 -14.47 -16.41
C HIS A 36 -11.87 -13.47 -15.45
N SER A 37 -12.33 -13.39 -14.19
CA SER A 37 -11.70 -12.55 -13.18
C SER A 37 -10.31 -13.07 -12.76
N MET A 38 -10.12 -14.39 -12.65
CA MET A 38 -8.81 -15.00 -12.39
C MET A 38 -7.81 -14.77 -13.54
N GLU A 39 -8.27 -14.83 -14.79
CA GLU A 39 -7.42 -14.52 -15.96
C GLU A 39 -7.01 -13.05 -15.97
N ALA A 40 -7.96 -12.14 -15.72
CA ALA A 40 -7.67 -10.70 -15.61
C ALA A 40 -6.69 -10.40 -14.46
N GLU A 41 -6.83 -11.04 -13.31
CA GLU A 41 -5.90 -10.88 -12.19
C GLU A 41 -4.49 -11.40 -12.52
N LYS A 42 -4.39 -12.57 -13.16
CA LYS A 42 -3.10 -13.12 -13.62
C LYS A 42 -2.42 -12.21 -14.62
N ASP A 43 -3.18 -11.63 -15.54
CA ASP A 43 -2.67 -10.68 -16.53
C ASP A 43 -2.13 -9.42 -15.87
N VAL A 44 -2.83 -8.87 -14.88
CA VAL A 44 -2.33 -7.75 -14.08
C VAL A 44 -1.07 -8.15 -13.30
N ALA A 45 -1.08 -9.31 -12.64
CA ALA A 45 0.02 -9.81 -11.83
C ALA A 45 1.30 -10.03 -12.66
N ASN A 46 1.19 -10.40 -13.94
CA ASN A 46 2.33 -10.54 -14.86
C ASN A 46 3.12 -9.24 -15.06
N TYR A 47 2.50 -8.07 -14.85
CA TYR A 47 3.19 -6.78 -14.92
C TYR A 47 3.87 -6.38 -13.61
N LEU A 48 3.58 -7.04 -12.49
CA LEU A 48 4.05 -6.65 -11.17
C LEU A 48 5.33 -7.40 -10.79
N GLU A 49 6.37 -6.66 -10.38
CA GLU A 49 7.62 -7.28 -9.93
C GLU A 49 7.65 -7.42 -8.41
N ARG A 50 7.80 -8.65 -7.92
CA ARG A 50 7.99 -8.90 -6.48
C ARG A 50 9.32 -8.31 -6.01
N ARG A 51 9.24 -7.34 -5.10
CA ARG A 51 10.41 -6.66 -4.50
C ARG A 51 10.32 -6.71 -2.99
N GLN A 52 11.46 -6.94 -2.32
CA GLN A 52 11.53 -6.93 -0.86
C GLN A 52 11.48 -5.48 -0.34
N PRO A 53 10.54 -5.09 0.55
CA PRO A 53 10.41 -3.70 0.99
C PRO A 53 11.68 -3.13 1.62
N TRP A 54 12.37 -3.92 2.45
CA TRP A 54 13.60 -3.50 3.11
C TRP A 54 14.72 -3.19 2.12
N PHE A 55 14.80 -3.94 1.01
CA PHE A 55 15.84 -3.73 -0.01
C PHE A 55 15.66 -2.38 -0.69
N VAL A 56 14.41 -1.97 -0.95
CA VAL A 56 14.11 -0.67 -1.56
C VAL A 56 14.64 0.46 -0.68
N ILE A 57 14.41 0.36 0.63
CA ILE A 57 14.87 1.37 1.60
C ILE A 57 16.40 1.40 1.65
N VAL A 58 17.04 0.25 1.89
CA VAL A 58 18.50 0.15 2.04
C VAL A 58 19.22 0.60 0.76
N ALA A 59 18.79 0.14 -0.41
CA ALA A 59 19.39 0.53 -1.68
C ALA A 59 19.20 2.03 -1.95
N SER A 60 18.07 2.61 -1.56
CA SER A 60 17.85 4.05 -1.68
C SER A 60 18.83 4.85 -0.82
N PHE A 61 19.11 4.41 0.41
CA PHE A 61 20.12 5.09 1.23
C PHE A 61 21.54 4.92 0.70
N ILE A 62 21.95 3.71 0.32
CA ILE A 62 23.30 3.42 -0.18
C ILE A 62 23.59 4.21 -1.47
N THR A 63 22.59 4.38 -2.32
CA THR A 63 22.71 5.10 -3.60
C THR A 63 22.33 6.57 -3.50
N LEU A 64 22.20 7.14 -2.30
CA LEU A 64 21.82 8.54 -2.08
C LEU A 64 20.54 8.97 -2.82
N GLY A 65 19.55 8.09 -2.84
CA GLY A 65 18.24 8.32 -3.47
C GLY A 65 18.17 7.96 -4.95
N ILE A 66 19.28 7.60 -5.61
CA ILE A 66 19.25 7.23 -7.04
C ILE A 66 18.41 5.96 -7.27
N TYR A 67 18.55 4.95 -6.41
CA TYR A 67 17.74 3.74 -6.49
C TYR A 67 16.25 4.04 -6.28
N PHE A 68 15.91 5.00 -5.40
CA PHE A 68 14.52 5.42 -5.22
C PHE A 68 13.92 5.92 -6.53
N LEU A 69 14.65 6.73 -7.31
CA LEU A 69 14.21 7.21 -8.62
C LEU A 69 14.00 6.06 -9.63
N TYR A 70 14.94 5.10 -9.67
CA TYR A 70 14.81 3.91 -10.50
C TYR A 70 13.57 3.07 -10.11
N TRP A 71 13.39 2.82 -8.81
CA TRP A 71 12.24 2.09 -8.29
C TRP A 71 10.94 2.81 -8.60
N PHE A 72 10.89 4.13 -8.43
CA PHE A 72 9.72 4.95 -8.71
C PHE A 72 9.32 4.92 -10.19
N TYR A 73 10.31 5.00 -11.09
CA TYR A 73 10.12 4.81 -12.53
C TYR A 73 9.52 3.44 -12.84
N LYS A 74 10.08 2.37 -12.25
CA LYS A 74 9.59 1.00 -12.46
C LYS A 74 8.17 0.82 -11.96
N VAL A 75 7.84 1.29 -10.74
CA VAL A 75 6.47 1.23 -10.20
C VAL A 75 5.49 1.94 -11.15
N ASN A 76 5.79 3.16 -11.58
CA ASN A 76 4.92 3.88 -12.51
C ASN A 76 4.79 3.18 -13.87
N SER A 77 5.85 2.51 -14.35
CA SER A 77 5.78 1.69 -15.57
C SER A 77 4.90 0.47 -15.41
N GLN A 78 4.93 -0.20 -14.25
CA GLN A 78 4.08 -1.35 -13.95
C GLN A 78 2.62 -0.91 -13.81
N MET A 79 2.37 0.20 -13.10
CA MET A 79 1.03 0.77 -12.98
C MET A 79 0.48 1.23 -14.32
N LYS A 80 1.32 1.72 -15.24
CA LYS A 80 0.92 2.05 -16.61
C LYS A 80 0.41 0.81 -17.35
N ALA A 81 1.15 -0.29 -17.26
CA ALA A 81 0.79 -1.55 -17.93
C ALA A 81 -0.45 -2.20 -17.28
N ALA A 82 -0.53 -2.19 -15.95
CA ALA A 82 -1.64 -2.76 -15.19
C ALA A 82 -2.96 -1.97 -15.34
N ASN A 83 -2.91 -0.63 -15.29
CA ASN A 83 -4.10 0.21 -15.39
C ASN A 83 -4.45 0.63 -16.83
N GLY A 84 -3.59 0.38 -17.81
CA GLY A 84 -3.77 0.86 -19.19
C GLY A 84 -3.67 2.39 -19.34
N ASP A 85 -3.13 3.10 -18.35
CA ASP A 85 -3.01 4.57 -18.38
C ASP A 85 -2.01 5.05 -19.45
N GLU A 86 -2.26 6.17 -20.12
CA GLU A 86 -1.31 6.74 -21.09
C GLU A 86 -0.12 7.48 -20.46
N SER A 87 -0.07 7.56 -19.13
CA SER A 87 0.92 8.37 -18.42
C SER A 87 2.37 7.99 -18.75
N SER A 88 3.28 8.97 -18.74
CA SER A 88 4.72 8.75 -18.98
C SER A 88 5.47 8.54 -17.66
N PRO A 89 6.00 7.33 -17.38
CA PRO A 89 6.76 7.06 -16.15
C PRO A 89 8.04 7.91 -16.05
N GLY A 90 8.67 8.21 -17.19
CA GLY A 90 9.85 9.07 -17.27
C GLY A 90 9.55 10.50 -16.86
N LEU A 91 8.48 11.10 -17.40
CA LEU A 91 8.07 12.46 -17.03
C LEU A 91 7.68 12.55 -15.55
N ARG A 92 7.00 11.54 -15.01
CA ARG A 92 6.68 11.47 -13.57
C ARG A 92 7.95 11.42 -12.73
N THR A 93 8.97 10.67 -13.15
CA THR A 93 10.23 10.56 -12.40
C THR A 93 11.00 11.87 -12.42
N ILE A 94 11.06 12.57 -13.55
CA ILE A 94 11.71 13.89 -13.67
C ILE A 94 10.93 14.96 -12.89
N GLY A 95 9.60 14.87 -12.87
CA GLY A 95 8.76 15.82 -12.15
C GLY A 95 8.96 15.82 -10.62
N LEU A 96 9.56 14.76 -10.04
CA LEU A 96 9.89 14.70 -8.61
C LEU A 96 10.85 15.82 -8.16
N PHE A 97 11.67 16.36 -9.06
CA PHE A 97 12.60 17.44 -8.74
C PHE A 97 11.95 18.82 -8.61
N VAL A 98 10.70 18.96 -9.06
CA VAL A 98 9.92 20.20 -8.94
C VAL A 98 8.98 20.06 -7.74
N PRO A 99 9.12 20.85 -6.66
CA PRO A 99 8.42 20.62 -5.40
C PRO A 99 6.90 20.49 -5.52
N ILE A 100 6.25 21.37 -6.29
CA ILE A 100 4.79 21.32 -6.47
C ILE A 100 4.36 20.10 -7.29
N LEU A 101 5.10 19.78 -8.37
CA LEU A 101 4.80 18.61 -9.21
C LEU A 101 5.04 17.32 -8.44
N ASN A 102 6.07 17.26 -7.59
CA ASN A 102 6.37 16.12 -6.74
C ASN A 102 5.13 15.70 -5.93
N ILE A 103 4.47 16.65 -5.26
CA ILE A 103 3.26 16.39 -4.47
C ILE A 103 2.14 15.80 -5.36
N VAL A 104 1.87 16.41 -6.51
CA VAL A 104 0.83 15.94 -7.44
C VAL A 104 1.15 14.53 -7.97
N ILE A 105 2.42 14.28 -8.31
CA ILE A 105 2.89 13.01 -8.84
C ILE A 105 2.81 11.89 -7.78
N LEU A 106 3.14 12.19 -6.53
CA LEU A 106 2.99 11.24 -5.42
C LEU A 106 1.51 10.88 -5.20
N TRP A 107 0.62 11.88 -5.21
CA TRP A 107 -0.82 11.65 -5.08
C TRP A 107 -1.36 10.80 -6.24
N TRP A 108 -1.01 11.12 -7.48
CA TRP A 108 -1.39 10.33 -8.65
C TRP A 108 -0.86 8.89 -8.57
N THR A 109 0.38 8.70 -8.10
CA THR A 109 0.98 7.37 -7.96
C THR A 109 0.27 6.56 -6.88
N ALA A 110 -0.06 7.16 -5.73
CA ALA A 110 -0.82 6.49 -4.67
C ALA A 110 -2.19 6.00 -5.20
N ARG A 111 -2.90 6.86 -5.94
CA ARG A 111 -4.17 6.50 -6.59
C ARG A 111 -4.01 5.43 -7.67
N SER A 112 -2.94 5.47 -8.46
CA SER A 112 -2.66 4.42 -9.46
C SER A 112 -2.40 3.06 -8.81
N ILE A 113 -1.78 3.03 -7.64
CA ILE A 113 -1.55 1.80 -6.87
C ILE A 113 -2.84 1.30 -6.23
N GLY A 114 -3.67 2.18 -5.67
CA GLY A 114 -4.97 1.81 -5.08
C GLY A 114 -5.97 1.22 -6.07
N ARG A 115 -5.85 1.54 -7.36
CA ARG A 115 -6.66 0.90 -8.42
C ARG A 115 -6.27 -0.56 -8.70
N VAL A 116 -5.03 -0.93 -8.40
CA VAL A 116 -4.50 -2.29 -8.64
C VAL A 116 -4.58 -3.15 -7.38
N ILE A 117 -4.50 -2.52 -6.20
CA ILE A 117 -4.58 -3.19 -4.90
C ILE A 117 -5.89 -2.77 -4.26
N ASP A 118 -6.89 -3.65 -4.36
CA ASP A 118 -8.18 -3.42 -3.71
C ASP A 118 -7.99 -3.25 -2.19
N GLU A 119 -8.82 -2.43 -1.56
CA GLU A 119 -8.80 -2.10 -0.11
C GLU A 119 -7.64 -1.22 0.41
N ARG A 120 -6.75 -0.68 -0.42
CA ARG A 120 -5.63 0.14 0.08
C ARG A 120 -5.99 1.62 0.29
N ASP A 121 -5.74 2.15 1.49
CA ASP A 121 -5.90 3.58 1.77
C ASP A 121 -4.85 4.45 1.02
N GLU A 122 -5.32 5.13 -0.04
CA GLU A 122 -4.55 6.05 -0.88
C GLU A 122 -3.98 7.24 -0.08
N LEU A 123 -4.73 7.75 0.90
CA LEU A 123 -4.35 8.90 1.71
C LEU A 123 -3.26 8.54 2.70
N ALA A 124 -3.36 7.37 3.34
CA ALA A 124 -2.33 6.89 4.26
C ALA A 124 -0.95 6.81 3.58
N MET A 125 -0.89 6.31 2.33
CA MET A 125 0.35 6.26 1.55
C MET A 125 0.90 7.64 1.23
N PHE A 126 0.03 8.56 0.81
CA PHE A 126 0.41 9.91 0.45
C PHE A 126 0.96 10.68 1.66
N LEU A 127 0.30 10.56 2.81
CA LEU A 127 0.68 11.29 4.03
C LEU A 127 1.94 10.75 4.71
N ALA A 128 2.27 9.46 4.53
CA ALA A 128 3.44 8.83 5.16
C ALA A 128 4.75 9.58 4.89
N VAL A 129 4.87 10.24 3.73
CA VAL A 129 6.08 10.98 3.32
C VAL A 129 6.22 12.33 4.05
N PHE A 130 5.12 12.93 4.50
CA PHE A 130 5.09 14.30 5.04
C PHE A 130 5.32 14.41 6.54
N VAL A 131 5.37 13.30 7.29
CA VAL A 131 5.52 13.33 8.75
C VAL A 131 6.98 13.46 9.20
N PHE A 132 7.89 12.72 8.56
CA PHE A 132 9.26 12.56 9.05
C PHE A 132 10.17 13.77 8.80
N LEU A 133 10.04 14.44 7.64
CA LEU A 133 10.92 15.56 7.28
C LEU A 133 10.61 16.85 8.07
N PRO A 134 9.35 17.31 8.21
CA PRO A 134 9.05 18.51 8.99
C PRO A 134 9.34 18.34 10.48
N ALA A 135 9.13 17.13 11.03
CA ALA A 135 9.45 16.84 12.42
C ALA A 135 10.96 17.04 12.69
N PHE A 136 11.82 16.50 11.81
CA PHE A 136 13.27 16.71 11.89
C PHE A 136 13.63 18.19 11.80
N LEU A 137 13.08 18.93 10.84
CA LEU A 137 13.33 20.36 10.70
C LEU A 137 12.88 21.15 11.93
N GLY A 138 11.74 20.79 12.53
CA GLY A 138 11.23 21.41 13.75
C GLY A 138 12.16 21.21 14.95
N VAL A 139 12.74 20.02 15.10
CA VAL A 139 13.75 19.74 16.16
C VAL A 139 15.00 20.58 15.93
N VAL A 140 15.55 20.58 14.72
CA VAL A 140 16.74 21.38 14.38
C VAL A 140 16.51 22.87 14.60
N GLN A 141 15.36 23.40 14.17
CA GLN A 141 15.00 24.79 14.43
C GLN A 141 14.80 25.08 15.91
N GLY A 142 14.21 24.16 16.67
CA GLY A 142 14.08 24.25 18.11
C GLY A 142 15.44 24.35 18.82
N ASP A 143 16.42 23.56 18.38
CA ASP A 143 17.78 23.59 18.92
C ASP A 143 18.52 24.88 18.55
N ILE A 144 18.41 25.34 17.30
CA ILE A 144 18.97 26.63 16.86
C ILE A 144 18.38 27.78 17.68
N ASN A 145 17.06 27.83 17.83
CA ASN A 145 16.38 28.86 18.62
C ASN A 145 16.81 28.80 20.09
N ALA A 146 16.99 27.61 20.65
CA ALA A 146 17.50 27.47 22.01
C ALA A 146 18.93 28.00 22.17
N VAL A 147 19.79 27.89 21.16
CA VAL A 147 21.13 28.50 21.18
C VAL A 147 21.05 30.03 21.07
N ILE A 148 20.20 30.55 20.18
CA ILE A 148 19.98 31.99 20.01
C ILE A 148 19.43 32.63 21.29
N ASP A 149 18.49 31.95 21.96
CA ASP A 149 17.90 32.38 23.23
C ASP A 149 18.84 32.20 24.44
N GLY A 150 20.03 31.62 24.25
CA GLY A 150 20.97 31.30 25.33
C GLY A 150 20.50 30.17 26.26
N ARG A 151 19.50 29.38 25.87
CA ARG A 151 18.96 28.22 26.61
C ARG A 151 19.79 26.95 26.42
N LYS A 152 20.55 26.85 25.34
CA LYS A 152 21.51 25.77 25.04
C LYS A 152 22.83 26.39 24.56
N LYS A 153 23.94 25.66 24.69
CA LYS A 153 25.28 26.08 24.24
C LYS A 153 25.64 25.39 22.94
#